data_AF-A0A4Q3C503-F1
#
_entry.id   AF-A0A4Q3C503-F1
#
_cell.length_a   1.000
_cell.length_b   1.000
_cell.length_c   1.000
_cell.angle_alpha   90.00
_cell.angle_beta   90.00
_cell.angle_gamma   90.00
#
_symmetry.space_group_name_H-M   'P 1'
#
loop_
_entity.id
_entity.type
_entity.pdbx_description
1 polymer ?
#
loop_
_entity_poly.entity_id
_entity_poly.type
_entity_poly.pdbx_seq_one_letter_code
_entity_poly.pdbx_strand_id
1 'polypeptide(L)'
;MVCTLVPERSRVTVTATDKVDLDLGEDGCINGRTQYAEAGTHWQRILVPDQEQTVSVLDYDPGTSTYTHTRYLLSSEQMTKARSLRKGVPLKTCSPDQAKRAELATQQQSIRTALPAVYNEKLVYRCAAAPEGPPPATTPAAK
;
A
#
# COMPACT_ATOMS: atom_id res chain seq x y z
N MET A 1 4.51 5.76 -12.33
CA MET A 1 5.81 5.99 -11.65
C MET A 1 6.40 4.65 -11.23
N VAL A 2 7.72 4.56 -11.07
CA VAL A 2 8.40 3.33 -10.62
C VAL A 2 9.00 3.56 -9.24
N CYS A 3 8.63 2.71 -8.29
CA CYS A 3 9.08 2.77 -6.91
C CYS A 3 10.15 1.71 -6.66
N THR A 4 11.33 2.15 -6.21
CA THR A 4 12.47 1.28 -5.92
C THR A 4 12.71 1.23 -4.41
N LEU A 5 12.97 0.04 -3.88
CA LEU A 5 13.20 -0.15 -2.45
C LEU A 5 14.39 0.68 -1.97
N VAL A 6 14.28 1.24 -0.77
CA VAL A 6 15.38 1.86 -0.01
C VAL A 6 15.75 0.89 1.12
N PRO A 7 16.77 0.03 0.94
CA PRO A 7 17.10 -1.03 1.89
C PRO A 7 17.38 -0.52 3.30
N GLU A 8 18.08 0.61 3.42
CA GLU A 8 18.52 1.21 4.69
C GLU A 8 17.35 1.72 5.53
N ARG A 9 16.19 1.96 4.90
CA ARG A 9 14.94 2.37 5.57
C ARG A 9 13.95 1.21 5.73
N SER A 10 14.32 0.01 5.29
CA SER A 10 13.43 -1.14 5.19
C SER A 10 13.82 -2.24 6.17
N ARG A 11 12.81 -2.89 6.73
CA ARG A 11 12.93 -4.17 7.43
C ARG A 11 12.20 -5.21 6.60
N VAL A 12 12.96 -5.97 5.81
CA VAL A 12 12.47 -7.03 4.91
C VAL A 12 12.50 -8.36 5.65
N THR A 13 11.43 -9.16 5.57
CA THR A 13 11.37 -10.49 6.19
C THR A 13 10.90 -11.56 5.21
N VAL A 14 9.78 -11.35 4.53
CA VAL A 14 9.09 -12.36 3.71
C VAL A 14 8.76 -11.88 2.31
N THR A 15 8.78 -10.57 2.08
CA THR A 15 8.26 -9.99 0.85
C THR A 15 9.36 -9.77 -0.18
N ALA A 16 9.01 -10.05 -1.44
CA ALA A 16 9.86 -9.73 -2.57
C ALA A 16 10.14 -8.22 -2.66
N THR A 17 11.39 -7.87 -2.97
CA THR A 17 11.87 -6.48 -2.99
C THR A 17 11.88 -5.88 -4.38
N ASP A 18 11.04 -6.42 -5.27
CA ASP A 18 10.89 -5.96 -6.65
C ASP A 18 10.44 -4.50 -6.71
N LYS A 19 10.68 -3.89 -7.88
CA LYS A 19 10.14 -2.56 -8.19
C LYS A 19 8.62 -2.62 -8.18
N VAL A 20 8.01 -1.54 -7.69
CA VAL A 20 6.55 -1.38 -7.67
C VAL A 20 6.16 -0.34 -8.71
N ASP A 21 5.34 -0.74 -9.67
CA ASP A 21 4.71 0.17 -10.61
C ASP A 21 3.45 0.76 -9.97
N LEU A 22 3.44 2.09 -9.87
CA LEU A 22 2.36 2.84 -9.22
C LEU A 22 1.85 3.93 -10.17
N ASP A 23 0.59 3.85 -10.52
CA ASP A 23 -0.15 4.90 -11.22
C ASP A 23 -1.18 5.46 -10.23
N LEU A 24 -1.04 6.74 -9.90
CA LEU A 24 -1.87 7.40 -8.89
C LEU A 24 -2.74 8.45 -9.57
N GLY A 25 -4.04 8.21 -9.59
CA GLY A 25 -5.04 9.20 -9.95
C GLY A 25 -5.16 10.30 -8.90
N GLU A 26 -5.64 11.48 -9.31
CA GLU A 26 -5.85 12.65 -8.43
C GLU A 26 -6.83 12.35 -7.29
N ASP A 27 -7.70 11.36 -7.48
CA ASP A 27 -8.70 10.89 -6.52
C ASP A 27 -8.21 9.73 -5.65
N GLY A 28 -6.91 9.42 -5.64
CA GLY A 28 -6.36 8.31 -4.86
C GLY A 28 -6.60 6.93 -5.48
N CYS A 29 -7.06 6.87 -6.72
CA CYS A 29 -7.20 5.61 -7.44
C CYS A 29 -5.82 5.10 -7.87
N ILE A 30 -5.39 3.98 -7.29
CA ILE A 30 -4.14 3.32 -7.67
C ILE A 30 -4.39 2.30 -8.79
N ASN A 31 -3.60 2.39 -9.86
CA ASN A 31 -3.58 1.50 -11.02
C ASN A 31 -4.97 1.29 -11.64
N GLY A 32 -5.83 2.32 -11.58
CA GLY A 32 -7.21 2.28 -12.09
C GLY A 32 -8.15 1.29 -11.39
N ARG A 33 -7.75 0.72 -10.25
CA ARG A 33 -8.43 -0.44 -9.65
C ARG A 33 -8.66 -0.35 -8.15
N THR A 34 -7.70 0.22 -7.42
CA THR A 34 -7.73 0.19 -5.96
C THR A 34 -7.85 1.59 -5.41
N GLN A 35 -8.96 1.86 -4.72
CA GLN A 35 -9.13 3.13 -4.02
C GLN A 35 -8.25 3.19 -2.78
N TYR A 36 -7.36 4.18 -2.73
CA TYR A 36 -6.73 4.64 -1.50
C TYR A 36 -7.54 5.80 -0.94
N ALA A 37 -7.60 5.93 0.38
CA ALA A 37 -8.32 7.02 1.03
C ALA A 37 -7.34 8.11 1.47
N GLU A 38 -7.82 9.34 1.56
CA GLU A 38 -7.08 10.46 2.12
C GLU A 38 -6.67 10.15 3.57
N ALA A 39 -5.40 10.39 3.90
CA ALA A 39 -4.84 10.27 5.24
C ALA A 39 -3.93 11.50 5.49
N GLY A 40 -4.56 12.64 5.83
CA GLY A 40 -3.86 13.92 5.84
C GLY A 40 -3.46 14.33 4.42
N THR A 41 -2.16 14.48 4.17
CA THR A 41 -1.61 14.77 2.83
C THR A 41 -1.22 13.50 2.06
N HIS A 42 -1.45 12.32 2.63
CA HIS A 42 -1.05 11.03 2.06
C HIS A 42 -2.26 10.27 1.50
N TRP A 43 -1.98 9.26 0.69
CA TRP A 43 -2.94 8.27 0.25
C TRP A 43 -2.67 6.94 0.94
N GLN A 44 -3.67 6.39 1.61
CA GLN A 44 -3.51 5.15 2.39
C GLN A 44 -4.54 4.09 2.02
N ARG A 45 -4.10 2.82 1.99
CA ARG A 45 -4.96 1.64 1.90
C ARG A 45 -4.59 0.64 2.98
N ILE A 46 -5.59 0.17 3.73
CA ILE A 46 -5.42 -0.95 4.67
C ILE A 46 -6.10 -2.20 4.09
N LEU A 47 -5.32 -3.26 3.96
CA LEU A 47 -5.75 -4.56 3.44
C LEU A 47 -5.88 -5.55 4.59
N VAL A 48 -7.10 -6.05 4.81
CA VAL A 48 -7.39 -7.12 5.76
C VAL A 48 -7.88 -8.34 4.97
N PRO A 49 -7.01 -9.31 4.66
CA PRO A 49 -7.36 -10.51 3.91
C PRO A 49 -8.25 -11.45 4.72
N ASP A 50 -9.01 -12.28 4.00
CA ASP A 50 -9.92 -13.27 4.61
C ASP A 50 -9.20 -14.53 5.11
N GLN A 51 -8.12 -14.94 4.44
CA GLN A 51 -7.46 -16.23 4.67
C GLN A 51 -6.06 -16.13 5.27
N GLU A 52 -5.45 -14.95 5.31
CA GLU A 52 -4.13 -14.74 5.89
C GLU A 52 -4.23 -14.07 7.26
N GLN A 53 -3.21 -14.27 8.11
CA GLN A 53 -3.11 -13.64 9.44
C GLN A 53 -2.34 -12.31 9.43
N THR A 54 -2.29 -11.67 8.26
CA THR A 54 -1.51 -10.45 8.03
C THR A 54 -2.45 -9.29 7.72
N VAL A 55 -2.18 -8.12 8.29
CA VAL A 55 -2.77 -6.86 7.83
C VAL A 55 -1.68 -6.01 7.20
N SER A 56 -1.96 -5.49 6.00
CA SER A 56 -1.05 -4.58 5.31
C SER A 56 -1.57 -3.14 5.37
N VAL A 57 -0.67 -2.20 5.64
CA VAL A 57 -0.90 -0.77 5.47
C VAL A 57 0.00 -0.28 4.35
N LEU A 58 -0.61 0.15 3.27
CA LEU A 58 0.02 0.75 2.09
C LEU A 58 -0.18 2.26 2.19
N ASP A 59 0.90 3.02 2.11
CA ASP A 59 0.88 4.47 2.26
C ASP A 59 1.75 5.12 1.18
N TYR A 60 1.22 6.13 0.51
CA TYR A 60 1.96 6.94 -0.43
C TYR A 60 1.92 8.41 -0.02
N ASP A 61 3.09 8.99 0.17
CA ASP A 61 3.29 10.43 0.40
C ASP A 61 3.71 11.10 -0.92
N PRO A 62 2.84 11.92 -1.54
CA PRO A 62 3.18 12.66 -2.76
C PRO A 62 4.30 13.68 -2.54
N GLY A 63 4.36 14.32 -1.37
CA GLY A 63 5.33 15.37 -1.06
C GLY A 63 6.76 14.85 -1.00
N THR A 64 6.95 13.61 -0.53
CA THR A 64 8.25 12.95 -0.51
C THR A 64 8.38 11.82 -1.51
N SER A 65 7.42 11.61 -2.42
CA SER A 65 7.35 10.48 -3.35
C SER A 65 7.76 9.14 -2.69
N THR A 66 7.30 8.92 -1.46
CA THR A 66 7.65 7.74 -0.66
C THR A 66 6.46 6.80 -0.64
N TYR A 67 6.68 5.55 -1.03
CA TYR A 67 5.70 4.49 -0.87
C TYR A 67 6.14 3.55 0.25
N THR A 68 5.24 3.21 1.16
CA THR A 68 5.51 2.33 2.29
C THR A 68 4.53 1.16 2.28
N HIS A 69 5.06 -0.06 2.42
CA HIS A 69 4.27 -1.26 2.70
C HIS A 69 4.63 -1.78 4.08
N THR A 70 3.74 -1.60 5.05
CA THR A 70 3.90 -2.11 6.41
C THR A 70 3.03 -3.33 6.62
N ARG A 71 3.58 -4.43 7.15
CA ARG A 71 2.82 -5.64 7.50
C ARG A 71 2.83 -5.90 9.01
N TYR A 72 1.67 -6.32 9.49
CA TYR A 72 1.41 -6.73 10.85
C TYR A 72 0.95 -8.17 10.83
N LEU A 73 1.66 -9.05 11.54
CA LEU A 73 1.21 -10.40 11.84
C LEU A 73 0.34 -10.31 13.09
N LEU A 74 -0.90 -10.74 12.98
CA LEU A 74 -1.90 -10.63 14.03
C LEU A 74 -2.24 -12.01 14.61
N SER A 75 -2.66 -12.02 15.87
CA SER A 75 -3.30 -13.20 16.46
C SER A 75 -4.67 -13.44 15.81
N SER A 76 -5.21 -14.65 15.98
CA SER A 76 -6.55 -15.02 15.48
C SER A 76 -7.65 -14.07 16.00
N GLU A 77 -7.55 -13.66 17.27
CA GLU A 77 -8.48 -12.71 17.89
C GLU A 77 -8.37 -11.32 17.24
N GLN A 78 -7.14 -10.82 17.07
CA GLN A 78 -6.88 -9.53 16.42
C GLN A 78 -7.35 -9.53 14.96
N MET A 79 -7.15 -10.62 14.22
CA MET A 79 -7.68 -10.76 12.85
C MET A 79 -9.19 -10.79 12.80
N THR A 80 -9.84 -11.48 13.75
CA THR A 80 -11.30 -11.49 13.86
C THR A 80 -11.83 -10.08 14.06
N LYS A 81 -11.20 -9.29 14.93
CA LYS A 81 -11.52 -7.87 15.14
C LYS A 81 -11.30 -7.04 13.87
N ALA A 82 -10.14 -7.17 13.23
CA ALA A 82 -9.81 -6.42 12.01
C ALA A 82 -10.79 -6.72 10.86
N ARG A 83 -11.14 -8.00 10.66
CA ARG A 83 -12.12 -8.42 9.65
C ARG A 83 -13.52 -7.90 9.97
N SER A 84 -13.91 -7.90 11.25
CA SER A 84 -15.19 -7.29 11.69
C SER A 84 -15.24 -5.79 11.38
N LEU A 85 -14.15 -5.06 11.62
CA LEU A 85 -14.04 -3.63 11.29
C LEU A 85 -14.08 -3.39 9.77
N ARG A 86 -13.43 -4.25 8.97
CA ARG A 86 -13.43 -4.14 7.50
C ARG A 86 -14.82 -4.31 6.88
N LYS A 87 -15.74 -5.07 7.49
CA LYS A 87 -17.09 -5.32 6.92
C LYS A 87 -17.87 -4.03 6.65
N GLY A 88 -17.48 -2.91 7.26
CA GLY A 88 -18.05 -1.60 6.99
C GLY A 88 -17.73 -1.01 5.61
N VAL A 89 -16.75 -1.53 4.85
CA VAL A 89 -16.22 -0.87 3.64
C VAL A 89 -17.15 -1.02 2.44
N PRO A 90 -17.87 0.05 2.02
CA PRO A 90 -18.77 -0.03 0.88
C PRO A 90 -18.02 0.19 -0.45
N LEU A 91 -16.86 0.83 -0.40
CA LEU A 91 -16.12 1.27 -1.57
C LEU A 91 -15.21 0.17 -2.10
N LYS A 92 -15.67 -0.49 -3.17
CA LYS A 92 -14.98 -1.62 -3.81
C LYS A 92 -14.20 -1.24 -5.08
N THR A 93 -14.49 -0.07 -5.63
CA THR A 93 -13.89 0.45 -6.85
C THR A 93 -13.36 1.85 -6.59
N CYS A 94 -12.57 2.38 -7.52
CA CYS A 94 -12.24 3.79 -7.50
C CYS A 94 -13.49 4.67 -7.60
N SER A 95 -13.45 5.84 -6.99
CA SER A 95 -14.56 6.78 -6.92
C SER A 95 -14.07 8.23 -6.86
N PRO A 96 -14.54 9.08 -7.79
CA PRO A 96 -14.28 10.52 -7.73
C PRO A 96 -15.06 11.21 -6.60
N ASP A 97 -16.08 10.56 -6.03
CA ASP A 97 -16.88 11.07 -4.92
C ASP A 97 -16.05 11.13 -3.62
N GLN A 98 -15.75 12.35 -3.18
CA GLN A 98 -14.98 12.62 -1.96
C GLN A 98 -15.67 12.11 -0.69
N ALA A 99 -17.00 12.14 -0.61
CA ALA A 99 -17.72 11.67 0.58
C ALA A 99 -17.50 10.16 0.79
N LYS A 100 -17.52 9.39 -0.30
CA LYS A 100 -17.23 7.94 -0.26
C LYS A 100 -15.77 7.66 0.14
N ARG A 101 -14.82 8.48 -0.31
CA ARG A 101 -13.42 8.33 0.09
C ARG A 101 -13.18 8.71 1.56
N ALA A 102 -13.86 9.74 2.06
CA ALA A 102 -13.83 10.12 3.47
C ALA A 102 -14.44 9.04 4.39
N GLU A 103 -15.51 8.37 3.94
CA GLU A 103 -16.06 7.22 4.65
C GLU A 103 -15.05 6.07 4.70
N LEU A 104 -14.41 5.75 3.57
CA LEU A 104 -13.32 4.77 3.52
C LEU A 104 -12.19 5.15 4.48
N ALA A 105 -11.76 6.42 4.51
CA ALA A 105 -10.72 6.91 5.41
C ALA A 105 -11.07 6.68 6.88
N THR A 106 -12.29 7.03 7.29
CA THR A 106 -12.80 6.85 8.67
C THR A 106 -12.76 5.39 9.10
N GLN A 107 -13.15 4.49 8.21
CA GLN A 107 -13.14 3.06 8.50
C GLN A 107 -11.72 2.49 8.56
N GLN A 108 -10.84 2.91 7.65
CA GLN A 108 -9.44 2.51 7.70
C GLN A 108 -8.77 3.01 8.99
N GLN A 109 -9.11 4.22 9.46
CA GLN A 109 -8.60 4.72 10.73
C GLN A 109 -9.03 3.83 11.91
N SER A 110 -10.25 3.29 11.87
CA SER A 110 -10.73 2.35 12.90
C SER A 110 -9.92 1.04 12.91
N ILE A 111 -9.57 0.52 11.73
CA ILE A 111 -8.68 -0.65 11.61
C ILE A 111 -7.28 -0.29 12.10
N ARG A 112 -6.73 0.85 11.69
CA ARG A 112 -5.40 1.33 12.08
C ARG A 112 -5.24 1.41 13.59
N THR A 113 -6.22 1.98 14.29
CA THR A 113 -6.23 2.09 15.76
C THR A 113 -6.25 0.72 16.46
N ALA A 114 -6.79 -0.32 15.80
CA ALA A 114 -6.81 -1.69 16.32
C ALA A 114 -5.51 -2.47 16.03
N LEU A 115 -4.60 -1.94 15.21
CA LEU A 115 -3.33 -2.61 14.92
C LEU A 115 -2.34 -2.46 16.09
N PRO A 116 -1.45 -3.46 16.30
CA PRO A 116 -0.35 -3.33 17.24
C PRO A 116 0.55 -2.14 16.92
N ALA A 117 1.18 -1.56 17.93
CA ALA A 117 2.16 -0.49 17.75
C ALA A 117 3.41 -0.95 16.97
N VAL A 118 3.78 -2.22 17.10
CA VAL A 118 4.96 -2.81 16.47
C VAL A 118 4.55 -3.56 15.20
N TYR A 119 5.26 -3.30 14.10
CA TYR A 119 5.08 -3.99 12.83
C TYR A 119 6.10 -5.13 12.66
N ASN A 120 5.74 -6.12 11.83
CA ASN A 120 6.58 -7.28 11.54
C ASN A 120 7.44 -7.10 10.29
N GLU A 121 7.03 -6.23 9.37
CA GLU A 121 7.78 -5.91 8.16
C GLU A 121 7.44 -4.48 7.74
N LYS A 122 8.43 -3.74 7.23
CA LYS A 122 8.21 -2.42 6.64
C LYS A 122 9.14 -2.27 5.45
N LEU A 123 8.56 -2.15 4.28
CA LEU A 123 9.27 -1.83 3.05
C LEU A 123 9.07 -0.36 2.75
N VAL A 124 10.16 0.36 2.52
CA VAL A 124 10.14 1.77 2.16
C VAL A 124 10.72 1.91 0.77
N TYR A 125 9.98 2.54 -0.13
CA TYR A 125 10.35 2.77 -1.51
C TYR A 125 10.45 4.26 -1.80
N ARG A 126 11.37 4.62 -2.69
CA ARG A 126 11.39 5.94 -3.34
C ARG A 126 10.83 5.79 -4.75
N CYS A 127 9.83 6.61 -5.06
CA CYS A 127 9.19 6.62 -6.37
C CYS A 127 9.73 7.77 -7.24
N ALA A 128 9.92 7.47 -8.52
CA ALA A 128 10.32 8.43 -9.54
C ALA A 128 9.54 8.19 -10.84
N ALA A 129 9.56 9.16 -11.75
CA ALA A 129 9.02 8.96 -13.09
C ALA A 129 9.61 7.69 -13.72
N ALA A 130 8.78 6.94 -14.46
CA ALA A 130 9.28 5.76 -15.15
C ALA A 130 10.37 6.22 -16.15
N PRO A 131 11.50 5.50 -16.27
CA PRO A 131 12.47 5.80 -17.31
C PRO A 131 11.77 5.68 -18.66
N GLU A 132 11.78 6.75 -19.43
CA GLU A 132 11.23 6.78 -20.79
C GLU A 132 12.23 6.10 -21.72
N GLY A 133 11.99 4.82 -22.05
CA GLY A 133 12.81 4.09 -23.02
C GLY A 133 12.70 2.56 -22.95
N PRO A 134 12.94 1.85 -24.06
CA PRO A 134 13.00 0.40 -24.05
C PRO A 134 14.15 -0.09 -23.16
N PRO A 135 14.01 -1.25 -22.49
CA PRO A 135 15.12 -1.82 -21.72
C PRO A 135 16.35 -2.00 -22.64
N PRO A 136 17.57 -1.74 -22.15
CA PRO A 136 18.78 -1.95 -22.96
C PRO A 136 18.82 -3.40 -23.42
N ALA A 137 19.01 -3.61 -24.72
CA ALA A 137 19.15 -4.94 -25.30
C ALA A 137 20.33 -5.65 -24.65
N THR A 138 20.06 -6.76 -23.96
CA THR A 138 21.10 -7.65 -23.45
C THR A 138 21.73 -8.37 -24.63
N THR A 139 22.91 -7.92 -25.04
CA THR A 139 23.75 -8.64 -26.01
C THR A 139 24.14 -9.99 -25.41
N PRO A 140 23.82 -11.14 -26.06
CA PRO A 140 24.32 -12.42 -25.61
C PRO A 140 25.84 -12.46 -25.81
N ALA A 141 26.56 -12.90 -24.77
CA ALA A 141 27.98 -13.22 -24.90
C ALA A 141 28.14 -14.39 -25.89
N ALA A 142 28.84 -14.16 -26.99
CA ALA A 142 29.22 -15.20 -27.93
C ALA A 142 30.22 -16.15 -27.26
N LYS A 143 29.99 -17.45 -27.43
CA LYS A 143 30.87 -18.53 -27.00
C LYS A 143 31.76 -18.96 -28.16
#